data_AF-A0AAF3ETH8-F1
#
_entry.id   AF-A0AAF3ETH8-F1
#
_cell.length_a   1.000
_cell.length_b   1.000
_cell.length_c   1.000
_cell.angle_alpha   90.00
_cell.angle_beta   90.00
_cell.angle_gamma   90.00
#
_symmetry.space_group_name_H-M   'P 1'
#
loop_
_entity.id
_entity.type
_entity.pdbx_description
1 polymer ?
#
loop_
_entity_poly.entity_id
_entity_poly.type
_entity_poly.pdbx_seq_one_letter_code
_entity_poly.pdbx_strand_id
1 'polypeptide(L)'
;MFFVSLIPFVHFTVAKLFVEVLDSSQTVVYRCEANGADFGGDISSLISKNSSIGCLHKVRPALACSSVQVPTTNSSDCATNFALVQRGDCCFSQKTWHSQKAGFMAMIVANNEGEAPMMMGSGGSADLVKIPSLLISHASSQTILKRFPVEKGYLIKLIEETDNL
;
A
#
# COMPACT_ATOMS: atom_id res chain seq x y z
N MET A 1 27.64 3.45 -47.22
CA MET A 1 26.90 2.32 -46.63
C MET A 1 26.72 2.64 -45.15
N PHE A 2 25.61 3.27 -44.77
CA PHE A 2 25.32 3.63 -43.37
C PHE A 2 24.61 2.45 -42.71
N PHE A 3 25.25 1.80 -41.74
CA PHE A 3 24.60 0.80 -40.89
C PHE A 3 23.73 1.55 -39.87
N VAL A 4 22.41 1.55 -40.09
CA VAL A 4 21.44 1.94 -39.05
C VAL A 4 21.33 0.75 -38.10
N SER A 5 22.01 0.82 -36.96
CA SER A 5 21.87 -0.18 -35.90
C SER A 5 20.50 -0.01 -35.24
N LEU A 6 19.57 -0.92 -35.53
CA LEU A 6 18.33 -1.08 -34.78
C LEU A 6 18.68 -1.56 -33.37
N ILE A 7 18.76 -0.65 -32.41
CA ILE A 7 18.76 -1.00 -30.99
C ILE A 7 17.34 -1.51 -30.69
N PRO A 8 17.16 -2.78 -30.29
CA PRO A 8 15.85 -3.21 -29.82
C PRO A 8 15.55 -2.37 -28.57
N PHE A 9 14.54 -1.52 -28.64
CA PHE A 9 13.96 -0.91 -27.45
C PHE A 9 13.47 -2.06 -26.58
N VAL A 10 14.27 -2.45 -25.60
CA VAL A 10 13.82 -3.32 -24.51
C VAL A 10 12.79 -2.48 -23.75
N HIS A 11 11.52 -2.68 -24.09
CA HIS A 11 10.41 -1.99 -23.46
C HIS A 11 10.32 -2.49 -22.02
N PHE A 12 10.93 -1.76 -21.09
CA PHE A 12 10.72 -2.00 -19.67
C PHE A 12 9.28 -1.62 -19.35
N THR A 13 8.42 -2.62 -19.13
CA THR A 13 7.11 -2.41 -18.55
C THR A 13 7.32 -1.92 -17.12
N VAL A 14 6.87 -0.69 -16.82
CA VAL A 14 6.83 -0.20 -15.44
C VAL A 14 5.44 -0.54 -14.91
N ALA A 15 5.36 -1.51 -14.00
CA ALA A 15 4.12 -1.81 -13.30
C ALA A 15 3.71 -0.59 -12.45
N LYS A 16 2.46 -0.15 -12.58
CA LYS A 16 1.87 0.94 -11.80
C LYS A 16 1.02 0.36 -10.69
N LEU A 17 1.18 0.91 -9.48
CA LEU A 17 0.40 0.50 -8.32
C LEU A 17 -0.70 1.50 -8.03
N PHE A 18 -1.86 0.98 -7.65
CA PHE A 18 -3.02 1.78 -7.27
C PHE A 18 -3.66 1.26 -6.00
N VAL A 19 -4.25 2.18 -5.26
CA VAL A 19 -5.16 1.90 -4.14
C VAL A 19 -6.55 2.32 -4.59
N GLU A 20 -7.44 1.34 -4.72
CA GLU A 20 -8.85 1.54 -5.01
C GLU A 20 -9.68 1.42 -3.74
N VAL A 21 -10.75 2.20 -3.66
CA VAL A 21 -11.78 2.09 -2.64
C VAL A 21 -13.02 1.49 -3.27
N LEU A 22 -13.52 0.43 -2.66
CA LEU A 22 -14.75 -0.25 -3.05
C LEU A 22 -15.89 0.12 -2.10
N ASP A 23 -17.08 0.33 -2.64
CA ASP A 23 -18.31 0.39 -1.85
C ASP A 23 -18.86 -1.02 -1.53
N SER A 24 -20.02 -1.08 -0.88
CA SER A 24 -20.69 -2.34 -0.52
C SER A 24 -21.11 -3.19 -1.73
N SER A 25 -21.22 -2.58 -2.91
CA SER A 25 -21.52 -3.26 -4.17
C SER A 25 -20.25 -3.64 -4.94
N GLN A 26 -19.07 -3.56 -4.30
CA GLN A 26 -17.77 -3.80 -4.90
C GLN A 26 -17.45 -2.88 -6.10
N THR A 27 -18.09 -1.71 -6.16
CA THR A 27 -17.82 -0.70 -7.20
C THR A 27 -16.69 0.21 -6.76
N VAL A 28 -15.76 0.51 -7.68
CA VAL A 28 -14.68 1.45 -7.43
C VAL A 28 -15.24 2.86 -7.33
N VAL A 29 -15.19 3.46 -6.16
CA VAL A 29 -15.70 4.83 -5.88
C VAL A 29 -14.58 5.86 -5.72
N TYR A 30 -13.35 5.41 -5.52
CA TYR A 30 -12.16 6.25 -5.47
C TYR A 30 -10.94 5.43 -5.85
N ARG A 31 -9.96 6.09 -6.46
CA ARG A 31 -8.70 5.48 -6.87
C ARG A 31 -7.58 6.50 -6.73
N CYS A 32 -6.43 6.07 -6.21
CA CYS A 32 -5.23 6.90 -6.17
C CYS A 32 -3.99 6.10 -6.54
N GLU A 33 -3.00 6.78 -7.12
CA GLU A 33 -1.68 6.23 -7.41
C GLU A 33 -0.93 5.90 -6.13
N ALA A 34 -0.12 4.85 -6.21
CA ALA A 34 0.77 4.42 -5.15
C ALA A 34 2.15 4.05 -5.71
N ASN A 35 3.15 4.03 -4.83
CA ASN A 35 4.46 3.44 -5.12
C ASN A 35 4.77 2.33 -4.12
N GLY A 36 5.56 1.35 -4.56
CA GLY A 36 5.93 0.18 -3.77
C GLY A 36 7.15 0.42 -2.87
N ALA A 37 7.63 -0.68 -2.30
CA ALA A 37 8.89 -0.75 -1.56
C ALA A 37 9.89 -1.65 -2.28
N ASP A 38 11.18 -1.39 -2.09
CA ASP A 38 12.27 -2.29 -2.49
C ASP A 38 12.53 -3.43 -1.47
N PHE A 39 11.68 -3.51 -0.44
CA PHE A 39 11.75 -4.48 0.65
C PHE A 39 10.40 -5.15 0.90
N GLY A 40 10.43 -6.26 1.64
CA GLY A 40 9.22 -6.93 2.10
C GLY A 40 8.61 -7.88 1.08
N GLY A 41 7.31 -8.12 1.23
CA GLY A 41 6.57 -9.02 0.34
C GLY A 41 6.26 -8.36 -1.00
N ASP A 42 6.06 -9.19 -2.02
CA ASP A 42 5.60 -8.76 -3.33
C ASP A 42 4.07 -8.52 -3.31
N ILE A 43 3.64 -7.41 -3.89
CA ILE A 43 2.24 -7.06 -4.07
C ILE A 43 1.52 -8.03 -5.02
N SER A 44 2.20 -8.50 -6.07
CA SER A 44 1.64 -9.47 -7.02
C SER A 44 1.26 -10.78 -6.31
N SER A 45 2.00 -11.17 -5.26
CA SER A 45 1.68 -12.35 -4.45
C SER A 45 0.39 -12.16 -3.63
N LEU A 46 0.15 -10.97 -3.08
CA LEU A 46 -1.12 -10.69 -2.38
C LEU A 46 -2.31 -10.73 -3.34
N ILE A 47 -2.16 -10.12 -4.51
CA ILE A 47 -3.17 -10.11 -5.57
C ILE A 47 -3.47 -11.55 -6.01
N SER A 48 -2.44 -12.34 -6.29
CA SER A 48 -2.57 -13.74 -6.73
C SER A 48 -3.23 -14.65 -5.69
N LYS A 49 -3.16 -14.30 -4.40
CA LYS A 49 -3.78 -15.05 -3.29
C LYS A 49 -5.20 -14.56 -2.95
N ASN A 50 -5.79 -13.69 -3.78
CA ASN A 50 -7.09 -13.04 -3.52
C ASN A 50 -7.14 -12.30 -2.16
N SER A 51 -5.99 -11.84 -1.66
CA SER A 51 -5.87 -11.10 -0.39
C SER A 51 -5.54 -9.61 -0.62
N SER A 52 -5.80 -9.10 -1.82
CA SER A 52 -5.61 -7.69 -2.17
C SER A 52 -6.78 -6.79 -1.78
N ILE A 53 -7.92 -7.37 -1.37
CA ILE A 53 -9.08 -6.63 -0.86
C ILE A 53 -9.15 -6.79 0.66
N GLY A 54 -9.30 -5.67 1.38
CA GLY A 54 -9.32 -5.67 2.84
C GLY A 54 -9.71 -4.34 3.46
N CYS A 55 -9.75 -4.32 4.78
CA CYS A 55 -10.12 -3.16 5.57
C CYS A 55 -8.92 -2.33 5.94
N LEU A 56 -9.05 -1.00 5.82
CA LEU A 56 -7.98 -0.07 6.14
C LEU A 56 -8.16 0.51 7.53
N HIS A 57 -7.16 0.28 8.39
CA HIS A 57 -7.19 0.71 9.77
C HIS A 57 -6.09 1.73 10.04
N LYS A 58 -6.43 2.86 10.67
CA LYS A 58 -5.41 3.72 11.26
C LYS A 58 -4.74 2.98 12.41
N VAL A 59 -3.42 2.90 12.40
CA VAL A 59 -2.68 2.29 13.50
C VAL A 59 -2.45 3.29 14.65
N ARG A 60 -2.20 2.76 15.86
CA ARG A 60 -1.71 3.52 17.00
C ARG A 60 -0.45 2.83 17.58
N PRO A 61 0.67 3.56 17.76
CA PRO A 61 0.90 4.96 17.35
C PRO A 61 0.89 5.16 15.83
N ALA A 62 0.47 6.33 15.36
CA ALA A 62 0.25 6.62 13.93
C ALA A 62 1.51 6.47 13.06
N LEU A 63 2.69 6.68 13.64
CA LEU A 63 3.97 6.54 12.96
C LEU A 63 4.49 5.10 12.89
N ALA A 64 3.89 4.17 13.64
CA ALA A 64 4.33 2.76 13.74
C ALA A 64 5.83 2.55 14.02
N CYS A 65 6.49 3.48 14.72
CA CYS A 65 7.91 3.32 15.10
C CYS A 65 8.13 2.40 16.31
N SER A 66 7.04 1.91 16.88
CA SER A 66 6.99 0.90 17.93
C SER A 66 5.80 -0.02 17.67
N SER A 67 5.64 -1.05 18.51
CA SER A 67 4.54 -2.01 18.42
C SER A 67 3.19 -1.32 18.26
N VAL A 68 2.47 -1.68 17.20
CA VAL A 68 1.09 -1.25 16.95
C VAL A 68 0.11 -2.38 17.27
N GLN A 69 -1.17 -2.05 17.37
CA GLN A 69 -2.24 -3.02 17.58
C GLN A 69 -3.28 -2.88 16.46
N VAL A 70 -3.85 -4.01 16.03
CA VAL A 70 -5.05 -4.00 15.18
C VAL A 70 -6.20 -3.47 16.04
N PRO A 71 -7.01 -2.51 15.57
CA PRO A 71 -8.16 -2.04 16.33
C PRO A 71 -9.06 -3.22 16.72
N THR A 72 -9.38 -3.33 18.00
CA THR A 72 -10.24 -4.41 18.54
C THR A 72 -11.74 -4.17 18.28
N THR A 73 -12.09 -3.10 17.56
CA THR A 73 -13.47 -2.72 17.30
C THR A 73 -14.03 -3.51 16.12
N ASN A 74 -15.14 -4.19 16.38
CA ASN A 74 -16.03 -4.94 15.48
C ASN A 74 -16.59 -4.13 14.28
N SER A 75 -15.79 -3.34 13.57
CA SER A 75 -16.31 -2.52 12.46
C SER A 75 -16.45 -3.28 11.15
N SER A 76 -15.88 -4.47 11.03
CA SER A 76 -16.19 -5.49 10.02
C SER A 76 -15.24 -6.67 10.23
N ASP A 77 -15.74 -7.90 10.25
CA ASP A 77 -14.90 -9.12 10.23
C ASP A 77 -14.20 -9.20 8.85
N CYS A 78 -13.21 -8.36 8.63
CA CYS A 78 -12.46 -8.36 7.39
C CYS A 78 -11.46 -9.50 7.45
N ALA A 79 -11.56 -10.41 6.48
CA ALA A 79 -10.59 -11.49 6.30
C ALA A 79 -9.16 -10.96 6.14
N THR A 80 -9.03 -9.75 5.58
CA THR A 80 -7.77 -9.06 5.33
C THR A 80 -7.80 -7.67 5.97
N ASN A 81 -6.75 -7.35 6.74
CA ASN A 81 -6.58 -6.03 7.36
C ASN A 81 -5.30 -5.36 6.86
N PHE A 82 -5.41 -4.07 6.52
CA PHE A 82 -4.31 -3.23 6.08
C PHE A 82 -4.06 -2.11 7.08
N ALA A 83 -2.80 -1.83 7.35
CA ALA A 83 -2.39 -0.72 8.21
C ALA A 83 -2.29 0.57 7.39
N LEU A 84 -2.90 1.66 7.86
CA LEU A 84 -2.59 3.01 7.42
C LEU A 84 -1.66 3.70 8.43
N VAL A 85 -0.46 4.04 7.98
CA VAL A 85 0.63 4.59 8.79
C VAL A 85 1.04 5.96 8.25
N GLN A 86 1.49 6.87 9.12
CA GLN A 86 2.08 8.16 8.70
C GLN A 86 3.58 8.04 8.43
N ARG A 87 4.05 8.69 7.37
CA ARG A 87 5.49 8.90 7.13
C ARG A 87 6.08 9.83 8.21
N GLY A 88 7.36 9.63 8.53
CA GLY A 88 8.11 10.39 9.54
C GLY A 88 9.02 9.47 10.36
N ASP A 89 9.76 10.05 11.31
CA ASP A 89 10.56 9.53 12.44
C ASP A 89 11.40 8.25 12.31
N CYS A 90 10.91 7.19 11.69
CA CYS A 90 11.59 5.91 11.51
C CYS A 90 11.51 5.43 10.06
N CYS A 91 12.39 4.51 9.68
CA CYS A 91 12.43 3.96 8.32
C CYS A 91 11.18 3.14 7.96
N PHE A 92 10.85 3.07 6.67
CA PHE A 92 9.65 2.40 6.20
C PHE A 92 9.61 0.92 6.56
N SER A 93 10.72 0.18 6.41
CA SER A 93 10.78 -1.24 6.76
C SER A 93 10.52 -1.51 8.24
N GLN A 94 10.95 -0.63 9.15
CA GLN A 94 10.65 -0.74 10.57
C GLN A 94 9.14 -0.56 10.83
N LYS A 95 8.49 0.42 10.16
CA LYS A 95 7.04 0.63 10.24
C LYS A 95 6.28 -0.60 9.75
N THR A 96 6.72 -1.17 8.62
CA THR A 96 6.12 -2.38 8.06
C THR A 96 6.29 -3.55 9.01
N TRP A 97 7.47 -3.69 9.63
CA TRP A 97 7.71 -4.74 10.59
C TRP A 97 6.75 -4.64 11.79
N HIS A 98 6.62 -3.47 12.42
CA HIS A 98 5.67 -3.32 13.52
C HIS A 98 4.21 -3.60 13.11
N SER A 99 3.82 -3.20 11.89
CA SER A 99 2.49 -3.48 11.34
C SER A 99 2.28 -4.98 11.08
N GLN A 100 3.25 -5.65 10.47
CA GLN A 100 3.25 -7.10 10.26
C GLN A 100 3.14 -7.85 11.60
N LYS A 101 3.86 -7.39 12.63
CA LYS A 101 3.79 -7.98 13.97
C LYS A 101 2.39 -7.97 14.57
N ALA A 102 1.62 -6.94 14.24
CA ALA A 102 0.25 -6.79 14.70
C ALA A 102 -0.76 -7.66 13.91
N GLY A 103 -0.34 -8.27 12.80
CA GLY A 103 -1.19 -9.14 11.98
C GLY A 103 -1.77 -8.47 10.73
N PHE A 104 -1.30 -7.28 10.36
CA PHE A 104 -1.69 -6.67 9.08
C PHE A 104 -1.07 -7.41 7.89
N MET A 105 -1.80 -7.48 6.78
CA MET A 105 -1.38 -8.18 5.56
C MET A 105 -0.68 -7.28 4.54
N ALA A 106 -0.84 -5.96 4.67
CA ALA A 106 -0.09 -4.95 3.94
C ALA A 106 -0.04 -3.65 4.76
N MET A 107 0.96 -2.82 4.47
CA MET A 107 1.04 -1.46 5.01
C MET A 107 0.84 -0.45 3.90
N ILE A 108 -0.03 0.54 4.13
CA ILE A 108 -0.20 1.72 3.30
C ILE A 108 0.32 2.91 4.10
N VAL A 109 1.24 3.67 3.52
CA VAL A 109 1.83 4.86 4.14
C VAL A 109 1.18 6.10 3.53
N ALA A 110 0.68 6.97 4.39
CA ALA A 110 0.37 8.35 4.03
C ALA A 110 1.68 9.14 3.95
N ASN A 111 2.02 9.62 2.75
CA ASN A 111 3.18 10.48 2.57
C ASN A 111 3.01 11.82 3.30
N ASN A 112 4.08 12.63 3.30
CA ASN A 112 4.03 14.01 3.77
C ASN A 112 3.12 14.86 2.87
N GLU A 113 2.65 15.99 3.40
CA GLU A 113 1.78 16.90 2.67
C GLU A 113 2.49 17.50 1.44
N GLY A 114 1.79 17.55 0.31
CA GLY A 114 2.31 18.08 -0.95
C GLY A 114 3.27 17.16 -1.72
N GLU A 115 3.67 16.02 -1.14
CA GLU A 115 4.61 15.11 -1.78
C GLU A 115 3.90 13.97 -2.56
N ALA A 116 4.36 13.73 -3.79
CA ALA A 116 3.92 12.60 -4.60
C ALA A 116 4.44 11.27 -4.03
N PRO A 117 3.74 10.14 -4.26
CA PRO A 117 4.28 8.81 -3.94
C PRO A 117 5.65 8.59 -4.57
N MET A 118 6.57 8.01 -3.80
CA MET A 118 7.92 7.61 -4.23
C MET A 118 8.20 6.16 -3.84
N MET A 119 9.15 5.51 -4.51
CA MET A 119 9.64 4.20 -4.10
C MET A 119 10.17 4.29 -2.66
N MET A 120 9.71 3.39 -1.79
CA MET A 120 10.18 3.31 -0.41
C MET A 120 11.44 2.45 -0.35
N GLY A 121 12.53 3.04 0.13
CA GLY A 121 13.80 2.35 0.35
C GLY A 121 13.85 1.57 1.66
N SER A 122 14.65 0.51 1.65
CA SER A 122 14.91 -0.35 2.80
C SER A 122 15.69 0.35 3.91
N GLY A 123 15.61 -0.20 5.12
CA GLY A 123 16.26 0.32 6.32
C GLY A 123 16.27 -0.72 7.44
N GLY A 124 16.20 -0.28 8.69
CA GLY A 124 16.12 -1.16 9.85
C GLY A 124 15.02 -2.23 9.71
N SER A 125 15.34 -3.46 10.09
CA SER A 125 14.44 -4.63 10.06
C SER A 125 13.96 -5.09 8.68
N ALA A 126 14.49 -4.59 7.55
CA ALA A 126 14.03 -4.96 6.21
C ALA A 126 14.01 -6.48 5.96
N ASP A 127 15.03 -7.21 6.41
CA ASP A 127 15.14 -8.67 6.23
C ASP A 127 14.03 -9.47 6.94
N LEU A 128 13.35 -8.85 7.91
CA LEU A 128 12.26 -9.45 8.69
C LEU A 128 10.89 -9.17 8.07
N VAL A 129 10.79 -8.24 7.12
CA VAL A 129 9.53 -7.86 6.47
C VAL A 129 9.14 -8.89 5.41
N LYS A 130 7.89 -9.33 5.46
CA LYS A 130 7.27 -10.34 4.57
C LYS A 130 5.97 -9.85 3.93
N ILE A 131 5.37 -8.78 4.44
CA ILE A 131 4.19 -8.15 3.84
C ILE A 131 4.61 -7.01 2.89
N PRO A 132 3.86 -6.74 1.82
CA PRO A 132 4.12 -5.60 0.95
C PRO A 132 3.80 -4.27 1.64
N SER A 133 4.40 -3.21 1.11
CA SER A 133 4.15 -1.84 1.55
C SER A 133 3.93 -0.92 0.35
N LEU A 134 2.94 -0.02 0.46
CA LEU A 134 2.62 0.98 -0.54
C LEU A 134 2.68 2.38 0.09
N LEU A 135 3.07 3.38 -0.69
CA LEU A 135 3.03 4.80 -0.32
C LEU A 135 1.99 5.50 -1.19
N ILE A 136 1.06 6.23 -0.57
CA ILE A 136 0.08 7.10 -1.25
C ILE A 136 0.28 8.55 -0.83
N SER A 137 -0.27 9.50 -1.59
CA SER A 137 -0.23 10.91 -1.21
C SER A 137 -0.95 11.17 0.12
N HIS A 138 -0.52 12.21 0.85
CA HIS A 138 -1.24 12.65 2.05
C HIS A 138 -2.71 12.94 1.74
N ALA A 139 -3.00 13.67 0.66
CA ALA A 139 -4.35 14.05 0.26
C ALA A 139 -5.25 12.84 0.00
N SER A 140 -4.72 11.79 -0.63
CA SER A 140 -5.44 10.53 -0.86
C SER A 140 -5.76 9.83 0.45
N SER A 141 -4.81 9.74 1.38
CA SER A 141 -5.06 9.15 2.70
C SER A 141 -6.16 9.89 3.46
N GLN A 142 -6.16 11.23 3.43
CA GLN A 142 -7.19 12.05 4.07
C GLN A 142 -8.55 11.87 3.41
N THR A 143 -8.58 11.71 2.08
CA THR A 143 -9.81 11.45 1.32
C THR A 143 -10.43 10.11 1.72
N ILE A 144 -9.62 9.05 1.73
CA ILE A 144 -10.04 7.70 2.14
C ILE A 144 -10.62 7.73 3.55
N LEU A 145 -9.88 8.28 4.52
CA LEU A 145 -10.31 8.30 5.92
C LEU A 145 -11.55 9.15 6.19
N LYS A 146 -11.77 10.23 5.45
CA LYS A 146 -12.90 11.14 5.69
C LYS A 146 -14.16 10.73 4.93
N ARG A 147 -14.01 10.29 3.67
CA ARG A 147 -15.15 10.01 2.78
C ARG A 147 -15.53 8.53 2.76
N PHE A 148 -14.55 7.65 2.94
CA PHE A 148 -14.71 6.20 2.77
C PHE A 148 -14.26 5.42 4.02
N PRO A 149 -14.83 5.72 5.20
CA PRO A 149 -14.45 5.05 6.43
C PRO A 149 -14.87 3.57 6.41
N VAL A 150 -14.04 2.70 6.96
CA VAL A 150 -14.30 1.25 7.03
C VAL A 150 -15.60 0.93 7.78
N GLU A 151 -15.98 1.75 8.75
CA GLU A 151 -17.22 1.61 9.54
C GLU A 151 -18.49 1.79 8.69
N LYS A 152 -18.37 2.37 7.48
CA LYS A 152 -19.45 2.48 6.50
C LYS A 152 -19.42 1.37 5.44
N GLY A 153 -18.57 0.35 5.61
CA GLY A 153 -18.47 -0.81 4.72
C GLY A 153 -17.58 -0.60 3.49
N TYR A 154 -16.78 0.48 3.46
CA TYR A 154 -15.80 0.68 2.38
C TYR A 154 -14.58 -0.22 2.56
N LEU A 155 -14.13 -0.82 1.46
CA LEU A 155 -12.96 -1.69 1.43
C LEU A 155 -11.87 -1.06 0.57
N ILE A 156 -10.63 -1.46 0.82
CA ILE A 156 -9.49 -1.14 -0.02
C ILE A 156 -9.15 -2.33 -0.91
N LYS A 157 -8.90 -2.07 -2.18
CA LYS A 157 -8.32 -3.02 -3.13
C LYS A 157 -6.97 -2.52 -3.61
N LEU A 158 -5.95 -3.35 -3.47
CA LEU A 158 -4.62 -3.10 -3.99
C LEU A 158 -4.52 -3.66 -5.41
N ILE A 159 -4.08 -2.82 -6.34
CA ILE A 159 -4.00 -3.14 -7.76
C ILE A 159 -2.58 -2.92 -8.26
N GLU A 160 -2.14 -3.84 -9.10
CA GLU A 160 -0.97 -3.69 -9.95
C GLU A 160 -1.42 -3.79 -11.40
N GLU A 161 -1.13 -2.74 -12.18
CA GLU A 161 -1.42 -2.69 -13.60
C GLU A 161 -0.10 -2.67 -14.36
N THR A 162 0.07 -3.62 -15.26
CA THR A 162 1.11 -3.59 -16.28
C THR A 162 0.58 -2.84 -17.49
N ASP A 163 1.25 -1.76 -17.90
CA ASP A 163 0.97 -1.13 -19.19
C ASP A 163 1.27 -2.15 -20.31
N ASN A 164 0.22 -2.75 -20.87
CA ASN A 164 0.31 -3.48 -22.14
C ASN A 164 0.10 -2.46 -23.25
N LEU A 165 1.20 -1.88 -23.77
CA LEU A 165 1.19 -1.08 -24.99
C LEU A 165 1.48 -1.96 -26.20
#